data_AF-A0A1G9ZCD6-F1
#
_entry.id   AF-A0A1G9ZCD6-F1
#
_cell.length_a   1.000
_cell.length_b   1.000
_cell.length_c   1.000
_cell.angle_alpha   90.00
_cell.angle_beta   90.00
_cell.angle_gamma   90.00
#
_symmetry.space_group_name_H-M   'P 1'
#
loop_
_entity.id
_entity.type
_entity.pdbx_description
1 polymer ?
#
loop_
_entity_poly.entity_id
_entity_poly.type
_entity_poly.pdbx_seq_one_letter_code
_entity_poly.pdbx_strand_id
1 'polypeptide(L)'
;MDQRKEKRTWLAVVLAIPVVGFGHLYLRRWLRAVGWILLTFGASMFVPPEQLEALSAWQQALFTTGSVSGVTAPEFSALAPVLAVALMSIADAYMVARRHNAQVRMQAATMAAMDGDVADADVVTCPACGREVEADLDFCHWCTTEFERPQD
;
A
#
# COMPACT_ATOMS: atom_id res chain seq x y z
N MET A 1 12.65 18.58 -37.46
CA MET A 1 11.38 18.30 -36.74
C MET A 1 11.59 17.64 -35.37
N ASP A 2 12.82 17.58 -34.83
CA ASP A 2 13.12 16.97 -33.52
C ASP A 2 12.88 17.86 -32.30
N GLN A 3 12.99 19.18 -32.45
CA GLN A 3 12.94 20.13 -31.33
C GLN A 3 11.58 20.20 -30.61
N ARG A 4 10.49 19.68 -31.20
CA ARG A 4 9.18 19.60 -30.54
C ARG A 4 8.98 18.32 -29.71
N LYS A 5 9.72 17.25 -29.97
CA LYS A 5 9.59 15.99 -29.21
C LYS A 5 10.32 16.07 -27.87
N GLU A 6 11.54 16.63 -27.82
CA GLU A 6 12.30 16.81 -26.56
C GLU A 6 11.57 17.68 -25.54
N LYS A 7 10.94 18.77 -25.97
CA LYS A 7 10.16 19.64 -25.06
C LYS A 7 8.96 18.93 -24.44
N ARG A 8 8.36 17.94 -25.12
CA ARG A 8 7.22 17.17 -24.61
C ARG A 8 7.63 16.10 -23.61
N THR A 9 8.78 15.46 -23.83
CA THR A 9 9.34 14.47 -22.89
C THR A 9 9.86 15.14 -21.63
N TRP A 10 10.50 16.30 -21.73
CA TRP A 10 10.95 17.06 -20.56
C TRP A 10 9.76 17.62 -19.76
N LEU A 11 8.67 18.04 -20.44
CA LEU A 11 7.40 18.35 -19.77
C LEU A 11 6.81 17.13 -19.06
N ALA A 12 6.89 15.92 -19.64
CA ALA A 12 6.40 14.70 -18.98
C ALA A 12 7.24 14.32 -17.75
N VAL A 13 8.56 14.54 -17.77
CA VAL A 13 9.45 14.33 -16.61
C VAL A 13 9.24 15.40 -15.53
N VAL A 14 9.07 16.66 -15.92
CA VAL A 14 8.76 17.76 -14.98
C VAL A 14 7.33 17.74 -14.48
N LEU A 15 6.39 17.10 -15.19
CA LEU A 15 5.08 16.71 -14.63
C LEU A 15 5.18 15.43 -13.80
N ALA A 16 6.12 14.51 -14.07
CA ALA A 16 6.30 13.30 -13.28
C ALA A 16 6.94 13.56 -11.90
N ILE A 17 7.82 14.56 -11.79
CA ILE A 17 8.39 15.01 -10.51
C ILE A 17 7.30 15.43 -9.49
N PRO A 18 6.28 16.23 -9.86
CA PRO A 18 5.11 16.45 -9.03
C PRO A 18 4.17 15.25 -8.99
N VAL A 19 4.09 14.34 -9.96
CA VAL A 19 3.22 13.14 -9.78
C VAL A 19 3.76 12.18 -8.70
N VAL A 20 5.08 12.13 -8.49
CA VAL A 20 5.69 11.37 -7.37
C VAL A 20 5.72 12.20 -6.07
N GLY A 21 5.91 13.52 -6.16
CA GLY A 21 6.00 14.43 -4.99
C GLY A 21 4.67 15.00 -4.47
N PHE A 22 3.69 15.29 -5.33
CA PHE A 22 2.33 15.74 -4.98
C PHE A 22 1.41 14.60 -4.57
N GLY A 23 1.78 13.33 -4.77
CA GLY A 23 1.17 12.22 -4.02
C GLY A 23 1.23 12.47 -2.50
N HIS A 24 2.26 13.19 -2.03
CA HIS A 24 2.42 13.61 -0.64
C HIS A 24 1.63 14.88 -0.26
N LEU A 25 1.23 15.72 -1.23
CA LEU A 25 0.31 16.86 -1.01
C LEU A 25 -1.17 16.49 -1.18
N TYR A 26 -1.46 15.38 -1.90
CA TYR A 26 -2.83 14.93 -2.22
C TYR A 26 -3.52 14.15 -1.09
N LEU A 27 -2.81 13.76 -0.03
CA LEU A 27 -3.43 13.21 1.18
C LEU A 27 -3.18 14.16 2.34
N ARG A 28 -4.15 15.01 2.68
CA ARG A 28 -4.29 15.77 3.95
C ARG A 28 -4.04 14.96 5.26
N ARG A 29 -3.57 13.72 5.17
CA ARG A 29 -3.12 12.82 6.24
C ARG A 29 -1.86 13.30 6.99
N TRP A 30 -1.04 14.20 6.45
CA TRP A 30 0.12 14.70 7.22
C TRP A 30 -0.31 15.47 8.47
N LEU A 31 -1.44 16.18 8.41
CA LEU A 31 -2.04 16.85 9.57
C LEU A 31 -2.46 15.86 10.67
N ARG A 32 -2.81 14.61 10.31
CA ARG A 32 -3.12 13.58 11.31
C ARG A 32 -1.86 13.05 11.98
N ALA A 33 -0.79 12.80 11.21
CA ALA A 33 0.49 12.43 11.78
C ALA A 33 1.01 13.53 12.73
N VAL A 34 0.97 14.78 12.30
CA VAL A 34 1.29 15.95 13.13
C VAL A 34 0.36 16.02 14.34
N GLY A 35 -0.95 15.82 14.17
CA GLY A 35 -1.93 15.81 15.25
C GLY A 35 -1.64 14.73 16.29
N TRP A 36 -1.30 13.51 15.87
CA TRP A 36 -0.91 12.42 16.77
C TRP A 36 0.40 12.71 17.50
N ILE A 37 1.38 13.31 16.82
CA ILE A 37 2.64 13.74 17.43
C ILE A 37 2.36 14.80 18.52
N LEU A 38 1.62 15.85 18.18
CA LEU A 38 1.24 16.90 19.12
C LEU A 38 0.41 16.36 20.30
N LEU A 39 -0.51 15.42 20.05
CA LEU A 39 -1.26 14.76 21.11
C LEU A 39 -0.36 13.92 22.02
N THR A 40 0.64 13.25 21.46
CA THR A 40 1.59 12.46 22.26
C THR A 40 2.45 13.38 23.13
N PHE A 41 2.96 14.49 22.56
CA PHE A 41 3.67 15.52 23.33
C PHE A 41 2.79 16.18 24.40
N GLY A 42 1.53 16.46 24.07
CA GLY A 42 0.56 16.98 25.03
C GLY A 42 0.29 16.00 26.16
N ALA A 43 0.10 14.71 25.83
CA ALA A 43 -0.13 13.66 26.81
C ALA A 43 1.09 13.41 27.71
N SER A 44 2.31 13.54 27.17
CA SER A 44 3.53 13.37 27.98
C SER A 44 3.71 14.46 29.04
N MET A 45 3.10 15.65 28.87
CA MET A 45 3.12 16.69 29.90
C MET A 45 2.35 16.31 31.17
N PHE A 46 1.45 15.32 31.08
CA PHE A 46 0.71 14.77 32.23
C PHE A 46 1.38 13.55 32.86
N VAL A 47 2.52 13.11 32.30
CA VAL A 47 3.28 11.97 32.82
C VAL A 47 4.46 12.50 33.63
N PRO A 48 4.66 12.03 34.88
CA PRO A 48 5.82 12.42 35.67
C PRO A 48 7.14 11.99 34.98
N PRO A 49 8.18 12.84 34.97
CA PRO A 49 9.42 12.56 34.24
C PRO A 49 10.12 11.28 34.73
N GLU A 50 10.02 10.96 36.02
CA GLU A 50 10.57 9.74 36.60
C GLU A 50 9.97 8.47 35.99
N GLN A 51 8.71 8.51 35.55
CA GLN A 51 8.05 7.37 34.91
C GLN A 51 8.48 7.20 33.46
N LEU A 52 8.81 8.29 32.76
CA LEU A 52 9.36 8.24 31.41
C LEU A 52 10.78 7.68 31.42
N GLU A 53 11.60 8.08 32.39
CA GLU A 53 12.94 7.53 32.59
C GLU A 53 12.88 6.04 32.97
N ALA A 54 12.01 5.65 33.90
CA ALA A 54 11.80 4.26 34.28
C ALA A 54 11.33 3.40 33.09
N LEU A 55 10.40 3.91 32.28
CA LEU A 55 9.96 3.25 31.05
C LEU A 55 11.12 3.07 30.06
N SER A 56 11.95 4.10 29.87
CA SER A 56 13.09 4.03 28.95
C SER A 56 14.12 2.99 29.39
N ALA A 57 14.44 2.93 30.69
CA ALA A 57 15.37 1.96 31.26
C ALA A 57 14.81 0.53 31.15
N TRP A 58 13.52 0.37 31.42
CA TRP A 58 12.81 -0.91 31.31
C TRP A 58 12.79 -1.42 29.85
N GLN A 59 12.50 -0.55 28.88
CA GLN A 59 12.56 -0.87 27.45
C GLN A 59 13.98 -1.21 26.98
N GLN A 60 14.98 -0.46 27.44
CA GLN A 60 16.38 -0.72 27.10
C GLN A 60 16.83 -2.07 27.63
N ALA A 61 16.47 -2.45 28.86
CA ALA A 61 16.79 -3.76 29.42
C ALA A 61 16.14 -4.89 28.60
N LEU A 62 14.86 -4.76 28.25
CA LEU A 62 14.16 -5.74 27.41
C LEU A 62 14.83 -5.90 26.04
N PHE A 63 15.20 -4.80 25.39
CA PHE A 63 15.78 -4.84 24.04
C PHE A 63 17.23 -5.34 24.02
N THR A 64 18.02 -4.99 25.04
CA THR A 64 19.46 -5.33 25.09
C THR A 64 19.73 -6.69 25.70
N THR A 65 18.99 -7.07 26.75
CA THR A 65 19.22 -8.32 27.48
C THR A 65 18.14 -9.37 27.25
N GLY A 66 17.02 -9.01 26.62
CA GLY A 66 15.85 -9.90 26.49
C GLY A 66 15.08 -10.09 27.80
N SER A 67 15.47 -9.39 28.87
CA SER A 67 14.90 -9.53 30.21
C SER A 67 14.75 -8.17 30.88
N VAL A 68 13.74 -8.05 31.74
CA VAL A 68 13.53 -6.88 32.60
C VAL A 68 13.78 -7.22 34.07
N SER A 69 14.32 -8.41 34.34
CA SER A 69 14.63 -8.86 35.69
C SER A 69 15.77 -8.01 36.26
N GLY A 70 15.51 -7.35 37.38
CA GLY A 70 16.47 -6.43 38.02
C GLY A 70 16.31 -4.96 37.66
N VAL A 71 15.34 -4.61 36.81
CA VAL A 71 14.97 -3.21 36.52
C VAL A 71 13.60 -2.92 37.11
N THR A 72 13.46 -1.78 37.78
CA THR A 72 12.18 -1.31 38.33
C THR A 72 11.19 -1.03 37.20
N ALA A 73 10.03 -1.67 37.23
CA ALA A 73 8.99 -1.42 36.24
C ALA A 73 8.37 -0.02 36.45
N PRO A 74 8.03 0.70 35.38
CA PRO A 74 7.31 1.95 35.49
C PRO A 74 5.87 1.72 35.99
N GLU A 75 5.29 2.72 36.61
CA GLU A 75 3.87 2.67 36.98
C GLU A 75 3.00 2.88 35.75
N PHE A 76 2.45 1.80 35.21
CA PHE A 76 1.63 1.85 33.99
C PHE A 76 0.38 2.72 34.12
N SER A 77 -0.16 2.90 35.33
CA SER A 77 -1.26 3.82 35.61
C SER A 77 -0.87 5.29 35.40
N ALA A 78 0.36 5.67 35.75
CA ALA A 78 0.88 7.02 35.54
C ALA A 78 1.16 7.30 34.04
N LEU A 79 1.41 6.24 33.25
CA LEU A 79 1.56 6.31 31.80
C LEU A 79 0.23 6.31 31.02
N ALA A 80 -0.91 6.24 31.71
CA ALA A 80 -2.23 6.12 31.10
C ALA A 80 -2.53 7.16 29.99
N PRO A 81 -2.19 8.46 30.13
CA PRO A 81 -2.46 9.45 29.09
C PRO A 81 -1.77 9.12 27.77
N VAL A 82 -0.48 8.78 27.82
CA VAL A 82 0.32 8.45 26.62
C VAL A 82 -0.11 7.11 26.02
N LEU A 83 -0.38 6.11 26.88
CA LEU A 83 -0.89 4.81 26.42
C LEU A 83 -2.25 4.94 25.72
N ALA A 84 -3.15 5.77 26.25
CA ALA A 84 -4.44 6.03 25.62
C ALA A 84 -4.28 6.68 24.23
N VAL A 85 -3.39 7.68 24.10
CA VAL A 85 -3.08 8.29 22.80
C VAL A 85 -2.47 7.28 21.83
N ALA A 86 -1.53 6.44 22.30
CA ALA A 86 -0.91 5.41 21.48
C ALA A 86 -1.93 4.39 20.96
N LEU A 87 -2.79 3.87 21.83
CA LEU A 87 -3.85 2.92 21.45
C LEU A 87 -4.85 3.55 20.48
N MET A 88 -5.25 4.81 20.72
CA MET A 88 -6.14 5.52 19.82
C MET A 88 -5.49 5.75 18.45
N SER A 89 -4.20 6.08 18.40
CA SER A 89 -3.42 6.21 17.17
C SER A 89 -3.35 4.90 16.39
N ILE A 90 -3.13 3.78 17.07
CA ILE A 90 -3.13 2.45 16.44
C ILE A 90 -4.52 2.12 15.88
N ALA A 91 -5.59 2.36 16.65
CA ALA A 91 -6.96 2.14 16.19
C ALA A 91 -7.29 2.99 14.95
N ASP A 92 -6.86 4.26 14.97
CA ASP A 92 -7.00 5.20 13.87
C ASP A 92 -6.28 4.72 12.60
N ALA A 93 -5.02 4.31 12.72
CA ALA A 93 -4.23 3.73 11.63
C ALA A 93 -4.88 2.45 11.08
N TYR A 94 -5.38 1.59 11.95
CA TYR A 94 -6.05 0.35 11.56
C TYR A 94 -7.36 0.60 10.80
N MET A 95 -8.18 1.55 11.26
CA MET A 95 -9.41 1.97 10.55
C MET A 95 -9.09 2.54 9.17
N VAL A 96 -8.02 3.33 9.07
CA VAL A 96 -7.55 3.90 7.79
C VAL A 96 -7.11 2.81 6.82
N ALA A 97 -6.31 1.86 7.29
CA ALA A 97 -5.86 0.74 6.49
C ALA A 97 -7.05 -0.09 5.98
N ARG A 98 -8.03 -0.39 6.87
CA ARG A 98 -9.24 -1.13 6.48
C ARG A 98 -10.05 -0.40 5.39
N ARG A 99 -10.27 0.91 5.54
CA ARG A 99 -10.99 1.71 4.54
C ARG A 99 -10.26 1.78 3.20
N HIS A 100 -8.94 1.93 3.23
CA HIS A 100 -8.13 1.96 2.01
C HIS A 100 -8.17 0.62 1.26
N ASN A 101 -8.01 -0.49 1.98
CA ASN A 101 -8.08 -1.83 1.38
C ASN A 101 -9.46 -2.10 0.76
N ALA A 102 -10.55 -1.63 1.39
CA ALA A 102 -11.88 -1.74 0.81
C ALA A 102 -12.01 -0.97 -0.52
N GLN A 103 -11.46 0.24 -0.61
CA GLN A 103 -11.47 1.05 -1.84
C GLN A 103 -10.67 0.39 -2.97
N VAL A 104 -9.47 -0.12 -2.67
CA VAL A 104 -8.64 -0.84 -3.65
C VAL A 104 -9.37 -2.07 -4.19
N ARG A 105 -10.07 -2.82 -3.34
CA ARG A 105 -10.88 -3.98 -3.77
C ARG A 105 -12.03 -3.58 -4.68
N MET A 106 -12.74 -2.50 -4.36
CA MET A 106 -13.82 -1.98 -5.21
C MET A 106 -13.30 -1.52 -6.57
N GLN A 107 -12.16 -0.81 -6.60
CA GLN A 107 -11.54 -0.37 -7.85
C GLN A 107 -11.08 -1.54 -8.71
N ALA A 108 -10.46 -2.56 -8.11
CA ALA A 108 -10.09 -3.78 -8.81
C ALA A 108 -11.31 -4.50 -9.41
N ALA A 109 -12.42 -4.58 -8.66
CA ALA A 109 -13.65 -5.16 -9.16
C ALA A 109 -14.25 -4.35 -10.32
N THR A 110 -14.22 -3.02 -10.28
CA THR A 110 -14.69 -2.17 -11.38
C THR A 110 -13.81 -2.30 -12.63
N MET A 111 -12.49 -2.43 -12.48
CA MET A 111 -11.59 -2.63 -13.62
C MET A 111 -11.79 -4.02 -14.25
N ALA A 112 -11.94 -5.07 -13.43
CA ALA A 112 -12.24 -6.41 -13.93
C ALA A 112 -13.59 -6.48 -14.66
N ALA A 113 -14.59 -5.69 -14.24
CA ALA A 113 -15.87 -5.58 -14.94
C ALA A 113 -15.78 -4.80 -16.26
N MET A 114 -14.79 -3.90 -16.43
CA MET A 114 -14.55 -3.17 -17.68
C MET A 114 -13.71 -3.99 -18.67
N ASP A 115 -12.77 -4.81 -18.21
CA ASP A 115 -12.00 -5.74 -19.05
C ASP A 115 -12.80 -6.99 -19.46
N GLY A 116 -13.93 -7.25 -18.79
CA GLY A 116 -14.81 -8.40 -19.04
C GLY A 116 -15.64 -8.33 -20.32
N ASP A 117 -15.56 -7.25 -21.10
CA ASP A 117 -16.28 -7.09 -22.38
C ASP A 117 -15.51 -7.62 -23.61
N VAL A 118 -14.36 -8.29 -23.41
CA VAL A 118 -13.58 -8.97 -24.47
C VAL A 118 -13.63 -10.51 -24.34
N ALA A 119 -14.48 -11.05 -23.45
CA ALA A 119 -14.67 -12.49 -23.29
C ALA A 119 -15.67 -13.10 -24.30
N ASP A 120 -15.56 -12.71 -25.56
CA ASP A 120 -16.17 -13.41 -26.71
C ASP A 120 -15.10 -13.63 -27.80
N ALA A 121 -13.87 -13.94 -27.38
CA ALA A 121 -12.97 -14.67 -28.25
C ALA A 121 -13.41 -16.13 -28.17
N ASP A 122 -14.01 -16.67 -29.23
CA ASP A 122 -14.29 -18.10 -29.35
C ASP A 122 -12.99 -18.88 -29.11
N VAL A 123 -12.81 -19.40 -27.90
CA VAL A 123 -11.62 -20.18 -27.55
C VAL A 123 -11.84 -21.60 -28.03
N VAL A 124 -11.05 -22.04 -29.01
CA VAL A 124 -11.08 -23.39 -29.58
C VAL A 124 -9.91 -24.21 -29.07
N THR A 125 -10.04 -25.54 -29.08
CA THR A 125 -8.95 -26.44 -28.68
C THR A 125 -8.10 -26.83 -29.89
N CYS A 126 -6.78 -26.63 -29.81
CA CYS A 126 -5.86 -27.02 -30.87
C CYS A 126 -5.81 -28.55 -31.06
N PRO A 127 -6.08 -29.08 -32.26
CA PRO A 127 -6.08 -30.53 -32.50
C PRO A 127 -4.68 -31.18 -32.45
N ALA A 128 -3.61 -30.39 -32.56
CA ALA A 128 -2.23 -30.90 -32.56
C ALA A 128 -1.65 -31.07 -31.14
N CYS A 129 -1.94 -30.15 -30.22
CA CYS A 129 -1.36 -30.16 -28.87
C CYS A 129 -2.38 -30.17 -27.72
N GLY A 130 -3.68 -30.03 -28.02
CA GLY A 130 -4.77 -30.11 -27.05
C GLY A 130 -4.90 -28.89 -26.14
N ARG A 131 -4.21 -27.78 -26.41
CA ARG A 131 -4.32 -26.53 -25.64
C ARG A 131 -5.31 -25.56 -26.26
N GLU A 132 -5.89 -24.72 -25.41
CA GLU A 132 -6.80 -23.63 -25.78
C GLU A 132 -6.07 -22.55 -26.60
N VAL A 133 -6.71 -22.12 -27.68
CA VAL A 133 -6.24 -21.07 -28.59
C VAL A 133 -7.43 -20.22 -29.04
N GLU A 134 -7.19 -18.94 -29.28
CA GLU A 134 -8.20 -18.01 -29.80
C GLU A 134 -8.51 -18.35 -31.27
N ALA A 135 -9.80 -18.41 -31.65
CA ALA A 135 -10.24 -18.86 -32.97
C ALA A 135 -9.87 -17.91 -34.14
N ASP A 136 -9.49 -16.66 -33.84
CA ASP A 136 -9.07 -15.67 -34.84
C ASP A 136 -7.57 -15.77 -35.21
N LEU A 137 -6.80 -16.62 -34.52
CA LEU A 137 -5.41 -16.88 -34.83
C LEU A 137 -5.27 -17.97 -35.91
N ASP A 138 -4.52 -17.65 -36.98
CA ASP A 138 -4.14 -18.60 -38.04
C ASP A 138 -3.07 -19.62 -37.60
N PHE A 139 -2.60 -19.56 -36.34
CA PHE A 139 -1.57 -20.44 -35.81
C PHE A 139 -1.70 -20.63 -34.30
N CYS A 140 -1.26 -21.78 -33.79
CA CYS A 140 -1.20 -22.05 -32.36
C CYS A 140 0.03 -21.40 -31.73
N HIS A 141 -0.15 -20.42 -30.84
CA HIS A 141 0.95 -19.79 -30.11
C HIS A 141 1.74 -20.75 -29.19
N TRP A 142 1.20 -21.93 -28.87
CA TRP A 142 1.86 -22.87 -27.98
C TRP A 142 2.80 -23.85 -28.69
N CYS A 143 2.38 -24.41 -29.81
CA CYS A 143 3.12 -25.45 -30.53
C CYS A 143 3.54 -25.01 -31.92
N THR A 144 3.22 -23.77 -32.30
CA THR A 144 3.53 -23.17 -33.61
C THR A 144 2.87 -23.86 -34.81
N THR A 145 1.89 -24.74 -34.56
CA THR A 145 1.12 -25.39 -35.64
C THR A 145 0.23 -24.36 -36.34
N GLU A 146 0.39 -24.20 -37.65
CA GLU A 146 -0.46 -23.37 -38.49
C GLU A 146 -1.81 -24.06 -38.75
N PHE A 147 -2.89 -23.28 -38.79
CA PHE A 147 -4.24 -23.76 -39.10
C PHE A 147 -4.58 -23.42 -40.55
N GLU A 148 -5.06 -24.41 -41.30
CA GLU A 148 -5.47 -24.20 -42.68
C GLU A 148 -6.88 -23.60 -42.68
N ARG A 149 -6.99 -22.31 -43.02
CA ARG A 149 -8.31 -21.68 -43.19
C ARG A 149 -9.06 -22.39 -44.31
N PRO A 150 -10.33 -22.81 -44.12
CA PRO A 150 -11.14 -23.30 -45.22
C PRO A 150 -11.21 -22.21 -46.30
N GLN A 151 -10.74 -22.54 -47.50
CA GLN A 151 -10.80 -21.64 -48.66
C GLN A 151 -12.26 -21.58 -49.12
N ASP A 152 -12.84 -20.37 -49.07
CA ASP A 152 -14.11 -20.05 -49.75
C ASP A 152 -13.91 -19.96 -51.27
#